data_AF-A0A7X3IKV4-F1
#
_entry.id   AF-A0A7X3IKV4-F1
#
_cell.length_a   1.000
_cell.length_b   1.000
_cell.length_c   1.000
_cell.angle_alpha   90.00
_cell.angle_beta   90.00
_cell.angle_gamma   90.00
#
_symmetry.space_group_name_H-M   'P 1'
#
loop_
_entity.id
_entity.type
_entity.pdbx_description
1 polymer ?
#
loop_
_entity_poly.entity_id
_entity_poly.type
_entity_poly.pdbx_seq_one_letter_code
_entity_poly.pdbx_strand_id
1 'polypeptide(L)'
;MTCWKLAQTKESIQSGNKADEELEFHIRMCPECQGLIAAADEEEKVWTQLLYAENLPEGFTEQVMTSLEQMEIEPAWEESMAVSKKRHPRSWPFLKKSALWVASLLLVAMALTLYAQPSIADWVRSIFSKETSDSGMMDARSLGLVQNPHVKVKDKGYTIEINEVVADATRLVMGVKVTDPRGKPLIYQVDWSGLHIKDMNGNEIGQIRGQEGSSNIEKLNISFVQEVHTDELVIEAHVNRIHIPWSDKVVQGNWDFKFKADIRKANALNITTPLHETYTTPDGLMIQMEKLVRTPSGVRLFMATTLSPDAAKRSPGELESMQQLMFHVENEEGEKVASVDNVFGGSRVIGRDSQLQDGKRQWAYTFNYLPYDSQKLRFVLDGYSIPMKSSGSVELVPSELKEHPVIFEDQGDIVTLSGFTVGHDPNARINEPIIAGLIEMKGNFKNIFQRDQWVVRDQDGREYPAEFRGAVSGSVFMGEIKEASGDPGFVVQGMTELPERATLIRKVTEKWYPNVNWSFELPMGKPIPGLENVDPESYWSSETP
;
A
#
# COMPACT_ATOMS: atom_id res chain seq x y z
N MET A 1 48.20 17.98 -27.18
CA MET A 1 47.16 17.45 -26.28
C MET A 1 45.84 17.46 -27.03
N THR A 2 45.08 16.37 -26.98
CA THR A 2 43.78 16.22 -27.67
C THR A 2 42.67 16.84 -26.82
N CYS A 3 41.83 17.68 -27.42
CA CYS A 3 40.65 18.26 -26.77
C CYS A 3 39.70 17.17 -26.26
N TRP A 4 39.01 17.43 -25.15
CA TRP A 4 37.96 16.56 -24.64
C TRP A 4 36.71 16.56 -25.51
N LYS A 5 36.00 15.44 -25.52
CA LYS A 5 34.62 15.36 -26.01
C LYS A 5 33.68 15.87 -24.93
N LEU A 6 32.56 16.49 -25.33
CA LEU A 6 31.54 17.06 -24.43
C LEU A 6 31.12 16.10 -23.28
N ALA A 7 31.02 14.79 -23.57
CA ALA A 7 30.67 13.78 -22.57
C ALA A 7 31.69 13.68 -21.41
N GLN A 8 32.99 13.81 -21.72
CA GLN A 8 34.06 13.76 -20.72
C GLN A 8 34.05 15.04 -19.87
N THR A 9 33.75 16.20 -20.50
CA THR A 9 33.60 17.49 -19.80
C THR A 9 32.46 17.46 -18.80
N LYS A 10 31.31 16.89 -19.17
CA LYS A 10 30.15 16.74 -18.28
C LYS A 10 30.44 15.84 -17.08
N GLU A 11 31.12 14.72 -17.30
CA GLU A 11 31.49 13.76 -16.23
C GLU A 11 32.47 14.37 -15.20
N SER A 12 33.38 15.24 -15.64
CA SER A 12 34.31 15.94 -14.74
C SER A 12 33.64 17.02 -13.90
N ILE A 13 32.66 17.74 -14.45
CA ILE A 13 31.89 18.75 -13.70
C ILE A 13 31.03 18.04 -12.63
N GLN A 14 30.39 16.93 -13.00
CA GLN A 14 29.49 16.19 -12.11
C GLN A 14 30.19 15.39 -11.00
N SER A 15 31.42 14.92 -11.22
CA SER A 15 32.12 14.05 -10.25
C SER A 15 32.88 14.80 -9.15
N GLY A 16 33.07 16.13 -9.27
CA GLY A 16 33.74 16.96 -8.25
C GLY A 16 35.22 16.62 -8.01
N ASN A 17 35.83 15.75 -8.82
CA ASN A 17 37.25 15.43 -8.73
C ASN A 17 38.11 16.61 -9.23
N LYS A 18 39.17 16.96 -8.50
CA LYS A 18 40.15 17.95 -8.98
C LYS A 18 40.81 17.45 -10.26
N ALA A 19 40.68 18.23 -11.33
CA ALA A 19 41.41 18.03 -12.56
C ALA A 19 42.93 18.05 -12.28
N ASP A 20 43.69 17.20 -12.99
CA ASP A 20 45.16 17.20 -12.92
C ASP A 20 45.73 18.59 -13.30
N GLU A 21 46.89 18.99 -12.76
CA GLU A 21 47.42 20.37 -12.95
C GLU A 21 47.70 20.68 -14.44
N GLU A 22 48.11 19.68 -15.22
CA GLU A 22 48.25 19.81 -16.68
C GLU A 22 46.90 20.00 -17.41
N LEU A 23 45.82 19.46 -16.83
CA LEU A 23 44.46 19.54 -17.36
C LEU A 23 43.84 20.91 -17.11
N GLU A 24 44.02 21.49 -15.92
CA GLU A 24 43.65 22.89 -15.67
C GLU A 24 44.38 23.84 -16.61
N PHE A 25 45.66 23.59 -16.88
CA PHE A 25 46.44 24.40 -17.81
C PHE A 25 45.90 24.30 -19.24
N HIS A 26 45.58 23.10 -19.74
CA HIS A 26 45.00 22.92 -21.07
C HIS A 26 43.64 23.62 -21.22
N ILE A 27 42.75 23.49 -20.23
CA ILE A 27 41.43 24.14 -20.21
C ILE A 27 41.56 25.67 -20.25
N ARG A 28 42.53 26.25 -19.55
CA ARG A 28 42.77 27.71 -19.57
C ARG A 28 43.35 28.21 -20.89
N MET A 29 43.96 27.35 -21.68
CA MET A 29 44.68 27.73 -22.91
C MET A 29 43.97 27.28 -24.20
N CYS A 30 42.91 26.47 -24.12
CA CYS A 30 42.18 25.94 -25.27
C CYS A 30 40.79 26.59 -25.41
N PRO A 31 40.56 27.45 -26.43
CA PRO A 31 39.27 28.13 -26.63
C PRO A 31 38.10 27.17 -26.85
N GLU A 32 38.34 26.02 -27.49
CA GLU A 32 37.30 25.00 -27.73
C GLU A 32 36.84 24.35 -26.42
N CYS A 33 37.77 24.02 -25.51
CA CYS A 33 37.42 23.46 -24.21
C CYS A 33 36.76 24.50 -23.28
N GLN A 34 37.14 25.78 -23.39
CA GLN A 34 36.45 26.87 -22.67
C GLN A 34 35.00 27.00 -23.14
N GLY A 35 34.75 26.91 -24.45
CA GLY A 35 33.40 26.92 -25.00
C GLY A 35 32.55 25.74 -24.51
N LEU A 36 33.14 24.55 -24.42
CA LEU A 36 32.44 23.36 -23.93
C LEU A 36 32.10 23.43 -22.43
N ILE A 37 32.97 24.01 -21.60
CA ILE A 37 32.69 24.21 -20.18
C ILE A 37 31.62 25.28 -19.99
N ALA A 38 31.70 26.40 -20.70
CA ALA A 38 30.70 27.45 -20.61
C ALA A 38 29.31 26.94 -21.04
N ALA A 39 29.23 26.11 -22.09
CA ALA A 39 27.98 25.49 -22.53
C ALA A 39 27.43 24.49 -21.50
N ALA A 40 28.30 23.71 -20.85
CA ALA A 40 27.89 22.78 -19.78
C ALA A 40 27.38 23.52 -18.53
N ASP A 41 28.06 24.60 -18.12
CA ASP A 41 27.65 25.48 -17.01
C ASP A 41 26.31 26.18 -17.28
N GLU A 42 26.08 26.62 -18.52
CA GLU A 42 24.82 27.27 -18.91
C GLU A 42 23.66 26.27 -18.93
N GLU A 43 23.90 25.05 -19.42
CA GLU A 43 22.95 23.94 -19.36
C GLU A 43 22.60 23.58 -17.91
N GLU A 44 23.60 23.48 -17.02
CA GLU A 44 23.37 23.21 -15.59
C GLU A 44 22.59 24.32 -14.88
N LYS A 45 22.83 25.60 -15.22
CA LYS A 45 22.04 26.73 -14.68
C LYS A 45 20.58 26.67 -15.13
N VAL A 46 20.34 26.31 -16.39
CA VAL A 46 18.98 26.14 -16.92
C VAL A 46 18.29 24.96 -16.24
N TRP A 47 18.97 23.83 -16.06
CA TRP A 47 18.44 22.70 -15.30
C TRP A 47 18.18 23.06 -13.83
N THR A 48 19.06 23.80 -13.18
CA THR A 48 18.88 24.24 -11.80
C THR A 48 17.65 25.13 -11.66
N GLN A 49 17.42 26.06 -12.59
CA GLN A 49 16.23 26.91 -12.59
C GLN A 49 14.94 26.13 -12.88
N LEU A 50 14.99 25.09 -13.72
CA LEU A 50 13.84 24.25 -14.04
C LEU A 50 13.52 23.21 -12.95
N LEU A 51 14.54 22.72 -12.24
CA LEU A 51 14.39 21.69 -11.20
C LEU A 51 14.15 22.26 -9.80
N TYR A 52 14.53 23.51 -9.54
CA TYR A 52 14.36 24.19 -8.25
C TYR A 52 13.45 25.44 -8.36
N ALA A 53 12.47 25.40 -9.26
CA ALA A 53 11.46 26.45 -9.41
C ALA A 53 10.45 26.50 -8.24
N GLU A 54 10.42 25.47 -7.38
CA GLU A 54 9.59 25.45 -6.19
C GLU A 54 10.22 26.29 -5.08
N ASN A 55 9.46 27.26 -4.58
CA ASN A 55 9.83 27.98 -3.37
C ASN A 55 9.87 26.99 -2.20
N LEU A 56 10.93 27.09 -1.40
CA LEU A 56 11.02 26.35 -0.13
C LEU A 56 9.76 26.64 0.71
N PRO A 57 9.25 25.65 1.47
CA PRO A 57 8.07 25.83 2.30
C PRO A 57 8.18 27.07 3.20
N GLU A 58 7.06 27.78 3.37
CA GLU A 58 6.99 28.92 4.29
C GLU A 58 7.39 28.45 5.70
N GLY A 59 8.30 29.17 6.35
CA GLY A 59 8.83 28.80 7.67
C GLY A 59 10.04 27.85 7.67
N PHE A 60 10.51 27.34 6.52
CA PHE A 60 11.73 26.51 6.44
C PHE A 60 12.94 27.19 7.11
N THR A 61 13.17 28.46 6.78
CA THR A 61 14.26 29.26 7.35
C THR A 61 14.11 29.38 8.87
N GLU A 62 12.90 29.52 9.37
CA GLU A 62 12.62 29.73 10.80
C GLU A 62 12.82 28.44 11.60
N GLN A 63 12.43 27.28 11.06
CA GLN A 63 12.72 25.97 11.64
C GLN A 63 14.22 25.64 11.68
N VAL A 64 14.96 25.98 10.61
CA VAL A 64 16.41 25.80 10.56
C VAL A 64 17.08 26.70 11.60
N MET A 65 16.69 27.97 11.68
CA MET A 65 17.28 28.91 12.65
C MET A 65 16.96 28.55 14.10
N THR A 66 15.73 28.08 14.38
CA THR A 66 15.33 27.59 15.71
C THR A 66 16.15 26.37 16.14
N SER A 67 16.49 25.48 15.19
CA SER A 67 17.31 24.30 15.46
C SER A 67 18.77 24.66 15.74
N LEU A 68 19.27 25.75 15.16
CA LEU A 68 20.63 26.26 15.39
C LEU A 68 20.77 27.00 16.73
N GLU A 69 19.72 27.66 17.22
CA GLU A 69 19.71 28.33 18.54
C GLU A 69 19.84 27.35 19.71
N GLN A 70 19.48 26.09 19.52
CA GLN A 70 19.57 25.04 20.55
C GLN A 70 20.95 24.39 20.63
N MET A 71 21.93 24.83 19.82
CA MET A 71 23.29 24.32 19.83
C MET A 71 24.27 25.30 20.47
N GLU A 72 25.00 24.85 21.51
CA GLU A 72 26.23 25.51 21.94
C GLU A 72 27.32 25.24 20.90
N ILE A 73 27.72 26.30 20.19
CA ILE A 73 28.83 26.26 19.24
C ILE A 73 30.13 26.35 20.03
N GLU A 74 30.92 25.28 20.09
CA GLU A 74 32.30 25.37 20.60
C GLU A 74 33.15 26.24 19.66
N PRO A 75 33.90 27.22 20.19
CA PRO A 75 34.75 28.07 19.35
C PRO A 75 35.91 27.26 18.80
N ALA A 76 36.07 27.30 17.47
CA ALA A 76 37.24 26.77 16.79
C ALA A 76 38.51 27.51 17.29
N TRP A 77 39.47 26.71 17.76
CA TRP A 77 40.86 27.03 18.07
C TRP A 77 41.46 28.11 17.16
N GLU A 78 41.78 29.27 17.74
CA GLU A 78 42.62 30.30 17.09
C GLU A 78 44.09 29.91 17.21
N GLU A 79 44.67 29.48 16.10
CA GLU A 79 46.12 29.46 15.92
C GLU A 79 46.65 30.91 15.88
N SER A 80 47.70 31.13 16.66
CA SER A 80 48.32 32.41 16.98
C SER A 80 48.74 33.26 15.77
N MET A 81 48.37 34.54 15.76
CA MET A 81 49.23 35.62 15.24
C MET A 81 49.09 36.90 16.06
N ALA A 82 50.12 37.18 16.85
CA ALA A 82 50.31 38.45 17.54
C ALA A 82 50.81 39.53 16.58
N VAL A 83 50.06 40.62 16.37
CA VAL A 83 50.61 41.91 15.89
C VAL A 83 49.87 43.10 16.52
N SER A 84 50.57 43.76 17.45
CA SER A 84 50.69 45.21 17.69
C SER A 84 49.47 46.14 17.47
N LYS A 85 48.97 46.70 18.60
CA LYS A 85 48.09 47.89 18.68
C LYS A 85 48.73 49.16 18.10
N LYS A 86 48.05 49.84 17.15
CA LYS A 86 48.00 51.31 17.07
C LYS A 86 46.63 51.81 16.58
N ARG A 87 45.99 52.69 17.37
CA ARG A 87 44.93 53.63 16.95
C ARG A 87 45.62 54.79 16.18
N HIS A 88 45.10 55.47 15.16
CA HIS A 88 43.81 56.17 15.01
C HIS A 88 43.68 56.72 13.53
N PRO A 89 42.68 57.53 13.13
CA PRO A 89 41.74 57.22 12.03
C PRO A 89 41.85 58.11 10.76
N ARG A 90 41.35 57.63 9.61
CA ARG A 90 40.37 58.33 8.71
C ARG A 90 40.12 57.60 7.38
N SER A 91 38.83 57.64 7.00
CA SER A 91 38.20 57.67 5.66
C SER A 91 38.08 56.42 4.76
N TRP A 92 36.81 56.12 4.48
CA TRP A 92 36.18 55.83 3.17
C TRP A 92 36.16 54.38 2.62
N PRO A 93 35.16 54.05 1.76
CA PRO A 93 34.16 53.02 2.05
C PRO A 93 34.37 51.75 1.22
N PHE A 94 34.69 50.64 1.87
CA PHE A 94 34.72 49.32 1.26
C PHE A 94 34.03 48.30 2.18
N LEU A 95 32.73 48.48 2.39
CA LEU A 95 31.90 47.57 3.21
C LEU A 95 30.66 47.08 2.46
N LYS A 96 30.80 46.87 1.15
CA LYS A 96 29.74 46.22 0.34
C LYS A 96 30.16 44.89 -0.30
N LYS A 97 31.39 44.42 -0.08
CA LYS A 97 31.86 43.12 -0.60
C LYS A 97 32.13 42.06 0.47
N SER A 98 32.15 42.41 1.75
CA SER A 98 32.31 41.44 2.85
C SER A 98 31.01 40.74 3.25
N ALA A 99 29.84 41.38 3.07
CA ALA A 99 28.55 40.77 3.40
C ALA A 99 28.19 39.59 2.48
N LEU A 100 28.59 39.65 1.19
CA LEU A 100 28.33 38.57 0.22
C LEU A 100 29.22 37.33 0.44
N TRP A 101 30.46 37.53 0.91
CA TRP A 101 31.36 36.42 1.27
C TRP A 101 30.94 35.75 2.57
N VAL A 102 30.50 36.52 3.57
CA VAL A 102 29.99 35.96 4.84
C VAL A 102 28.64 35.25 4.63
N ALA A 103 27.75 35.78 3.80
CA ALA A 103 26.49 35.10 3.44
C ALA A 103 26.72 33.83 2.61
N SER A 104 27.68 33.82 1.68
CA SER A 104 28.01 32.61 0.90
C SER A 104 28.73 31.55 1.75
N LEU A 105 29.63 31.95 2.66
CA LEU A 105 30.24 31.03 3.63
C LEU A 105 29.23 30.52 4.65
N LEU A 106 28.26 31.34 5.07
CA LEU A 106 27.15 30.88 5.90
C LEU A 106 26.21 29.94 5.15
N LEU A 107 25.93 30.17 3.87
CA LEU A 107 25.13 29.28 3.02
C LEU A 107 25.86 27.97 2.71
N VAL A 108 27.18 28.00 2.48
CA VAL A 108 28.00 26.80 2.27
C VAL A 108 28.19 26.05 3.59
N ALA A 109 28.39 26.75 4.71
CA ALA A 109 28.41 26.14 6.03
C ALA A 109 27.03 25.58 6.42
N MET A 110 25.92 26.26 6.08
CA MET A 110 24.56 25.72 6.24
C MET A 110 24.36 24.50 5.35
N ALA A 111 24.77 24.53 4.08
CA ALA A 111 24.66 23.38 3.18
C ALA A 111 25.48 22.19 3.69
N LEU A 112 26.66 22.45 4.26
CA LEU A 112 27.52 21.43 4.88
C LEU A 112 26.96 20.94 6.23
N THR A 113 26.30 21.77 7.05
CA THR A 113 25.68 21.35 8.31
C THR A 113 24.35 20.64 8.11
N LEU A 114 23.55 21.05 7.11
CA LEU A 114 22.36 20.33 6.64
C LEU A 114 22.72 18.92 6.12
N TYR A 115 23.94 18.76 5.56
CA TYR A 115 24.49 17.47 5.16
C TYR A 115 25.15 16.68 6.31
N ALA A 116 25.59 17.36 7.37
CA ALA A 116 26.24 16.74 8.52
C ALA A 116 25.24 16.18 9.54
N GLN A 117 23.97 16.61 9.50
CA GLN A 117 22.90 16.04 10.31
C GLN A 117 22.14 14.96 9.54
N PRO A 118 22.22 13.67 9.97
CA PRO A 118 21.53 12.56 9.31
C PRO A 118 20.03 12.83 9.11
N SER A 119 19.36 13.42 10.11
CA SER A 119 17.91 13.70 10.08
C SER A 119 17.49 14.67 8.98
N ILE A 120 18.29 15.68 8.65
CA ILE A 120 17.96 16.69 7.63
C ILE A 120 18.32 16.19 6.24
N ALA A 121 19.46 15.52 6.09
CA ALA A 121 19.84 14.85 4.85
C ALA A 121 18.84 13.75 4.46
N ASP A 122 18.30 13.02 5.43
CA ASP A 122 17.24 12.01 5.24
C ASP A 122 15.91 12.68 4.82
N TRP A 123 15.53 13.83 5.41
CA TRP A 123 14.32 14.57 5.04
C TRP A 123 14.31 15.10 3.59
N VAL A 124 15.46 15.58 3.09
CA VAL A 124 15.64 16.07 1.71
C VAL A 124 15.72 14.93 0.68
N ARG A 125 16.18 13.75 1.10
CA ARG A 125 16.31 12.56 0.23
C ARG A 125 15.11 11.62 0.30
N SER A 126 14.07 12.02 1.02
CA SER A 126 12.95 11.14 1.34
C SER A 126 12.24 10.61 0.10
N ILE A 127 12.03 9.30 0.07
CA ILE A 127 11.39 8.58 -1.03
C ILE A 127 9.89 8.92 -1.03
N PHE A 128 9.33 9.10 0.18
CA PHE A 128 7.95 9.53 0.39
C PHE A 128 7.64 10.96 -0.11
N SER A 129 8.62 11.74 -0.57
CA SER A 129 8.36 13.07 -1.15
C SER A 129 8.20 13.10 -2.66
N LYS A 130 8.68 12.07 -3.39
CA LYS A 130 8.71 12.06 -4.86
C LYS A 130 7.86 10.97 -5.50
N GLU A 131 7.54 9.91 -4.75
CA GLU A 131 7.01 8.68 -5.33
C GLU A 131 5.75 8.13 -4.64
N THR A 132 5.08 8.90 -3.77
CA THR A 132 3.88 8.39 -3.06
C THR A 132 2.64 9.21 -3.38
N SER A 133 1.55 8.52 -3.73
CA SER A 133 0.21 9.11 -3.82
C SER A 133 -0.55 9.13 -2.49
N ASP A 134 0.17 8.83 -1.40
CA ASP A 134 -0.40 8.51 -0.11
C ASP A 134 -0.29 9.71 0.83
N SER A 135 -1.43 10.37 1.07
CA SER A 135 -1.49 11.58 1.89
C SER A 135 -1.05 11.35 3.34
N GLY A 136 -1.33 10.17 3.91
CA GLY A 136 -0.87 9.83 5.27
C GLY A 136 0.65 9.71 5.37
N MET A 137 1.35 9.34 4.29
CA MET A 137 2.82 9.36 4.27
C MET A 137 3.37 10.79 4.22
N MET A 138 2.68 11.70 3.53
CA MET A 138 3.06 13.11 3.49
C MET A 138 2.88 13.78 4.85
N ASP A 139 1.77 13.50 5.52
CA ASP A 139 1.47 13.98 6.88
C ASP A 139 2.48 13.44 7.91
N ALA A 140 2.77 12.14 7.87
CA ALA A 140 3.79 11.56 8.74
C ALA A 140 5.18 12.20 8.52
N ARG A 141 5.50 12.56 7.27
CA ARG A 141 6.75 13.27 6.93
C ARG A 141 6.76 14.70 7.46
N SER A 142 5.69 15.47 7.27
CA SER A 142 5.63 16.86 7.76
C SER A 142 5.74 16.92 9.28
N LEU A 143 5.27 15.88 9.98
CA LEU A 143 5.42 15.70 11.42
C LEU A 143 6.78 15.13 11.85
N GLY A 144 7.67 14.81 10.91
CA GLY A 144 9.00 14.25 11.17
C GLY A 144 8.95 12.88 11.85
N LEU A 145 8.13 11.97 11.32
CA LEU A 145 7.98 10.58 11.79
C LEU A 145 8.76 9.56 10.95
N VAL A 146 9.38 10.00 9.86
CA VAL A 146 10.24 9.15 9.02
C VAL A 146 11.49 8.77 9.79
N GLN A 147 11.77 7.48 9.83
CA GLN A 147 12.95 6.90 10.48
C GLN A 147 13.85 6.23 9.44
N ASN A 148 15.16 6.37 9.60
CA ASN A 148 16.15 5.62 8.83
C ASN A 148 16.73 4.51 9.71
N PRO A 149 16.41 3.23 9.47
CA PRO A 149 16.90 2.14 10.30
C PRO A 149 18.37 1.77 10.01
N HIS A 150 18.98 2.42 9.00
CA HIS A 150 20.36 2.19 8.56
C HIS A 150 20.67 0.73 8.20
N VAL A 151 19.67 0.01 7.69
CA VAL A 151 19.86 -1.38 7.25
C VAL A 151 20.51 -1.38 5.88
N LYS A 152 21.65 -2.08 5.79
CA LYS A 152 22.36 -2.35 4.54
C LYS A 152 23.03 -3.71 4.65
N VAL A 153 22.46 -4.71 4.00
CA VAL A 153 22.95 -6.09 4.02
C VAL A 153 23.36 -6.51 2.62
N LYS A 154 24.50 -7.20 2.51
CA LYS A 154 25.11 -7.56 1.23
C LYS A 154 25.64 -8.99 1.27
N ASP A 155 25.19 -9.80 0.30
CA ASP A 155 25.72 -11.13 0.03
C ASP A 155 25.66 -11.40 -1.48
N LYS A 156 26.57 -12.25 -1.97
CA LYS A 156 26.70 -12.62 -3.39
C LYS A 156 26.76 -11.43 -4.37
N GLY A 157 27.19 -10.27 -3.89
CA GLY A 157 27.23 -9.02 -4.64
C GLY A 157 25.91 -8.24 -4.66
N TYR A 158 24.78 -8.84 -4.27
CA TYR A 158 23.49 -8.18 -4.18
C TYR A 158 23.35 -7.47 -2.83
N THR A 159 22.68 -6.32 -2.81
CA THR A 159 22.50 -5.51 -1.59
C THR A 159 21.02 -5.22 -1.36
N ILE A 160 20.55 -5.37 -0.13
CA ILE A 160 19.25 -4.88 0.36
C ILE A 160 19.53 -3.71 1.31
N GLU A 161 18.92 -2.56 1.03
CA GLU A 161 18.98 -1.35 1.84
C GLU A 161 17.56 -0.95 2.27
N ILE A 162 17.37 -0.62 3.55
CA ILE A 162 16.12 -0.05 4.05
C ILE A 162 16.42 1.38 4.46
N ASN A 163 15.94 2.31 3.65
CA ASN A 163 16.29 3.72 3.77
C ASN A 163 15.29 4.46 4.65
N GLU A 164 14.01 4.07 4.59
CA GLU A 164 12.95 4.79 5.28
C GLU A 164 11.89 3.85 5.82
N VAL A 165 11.46 4.13 7.04
CA VAL A 165 10.35 3.46 7.72
C VAL A 165 9.46 4.53 8.34
N VAL A 166 8.17 4.43 8.07
CA VAL A 166 7.13 5.18 8.79
C VAL A 166 6.25 4.16 9.47
N ALA A 167 6.00 4.32 10.76
CA ALA A 167 5.14 3.43 11.51
C ALA A 167 4.34 4.21 12.56
N ASP A 168 3.08 3.83 12.73
CA ASP A 168 2.20 4.28 13.80
C ASP A 168 1.24 3.13 14.21
N ALA A 169 0.13 3.43 14.90
CA ALA A 169 -0.81 2.41 15.34
C ALA A 169 -1.72 1.84 14.21
N THR A 170 -1.73 2.45 13.02
CA THR A 170 -2.53 2.00 11.87
C THR A 170 -1.74 1.09 10.94
N ARG A 171 -0.50 1.45 10.61
CA ARG A 171 0.32 0.74 9.62
C ARG A 171 1.81 0.96 9.80
N LEU A 172 2.59 0.15 9.09
CA LEU A 172 4.01 0.35 8.84
C LEU A 172 4.24 0.40 7.32
N VAL A 173 5.03 1.38 6.87
CA VAL A 173 5.44 1.51 5.48
C VAL A 173 6.96 1.54 5.41
N MET A 174 7.53 0.71 4.55
CA MET A 174 8.98 0.53 4.43
C MET A 174 9.45 0.77 2.99
N GLY A 175 10.42 1.67 2.83
CA GLY A 175 11.13 1.92 1.58
C GLY A 175 12.37 1.03 1.48
N VAL A 176 12.36 0.11 0.52
CA VAL A 176 13.39 -0.92 0.31
C VAL A 176 14.06 -0.74 -1.04
N LYS A 177 15.38 -0.71 -1.05
CA LYS A 177 16.19 -0.69 -2.28
C LYS A 177 16.98 -1.98 -2.40
N VAL A 178 16.76 -2.70 -3.50
CA VAL A 178 17.49 -3.93 -3.81
C VAL A 178 18.36 -3.68 -5.04
N THR A 179 19.63 -4.06 -5.00
CA THR A 179 20.58 -3.83 -6.11
C THR A 179 21.36 -5.09 -6.47
N ASP A 180 21.66 -5.24 -7.77
CA ASP A 180 22.52 -6.28 -8.32
C ASP A 180 24.02 -5.99 -8.04
N PRO A 181 24.95 -6.91 -8.36
CA PRO A 181 26.39 -6.70 -8.18
C PRO A 181 27.00 -5.50 -8.91
N ARG A 182 26.29 -4.91 -9.87
CA ARG A 182 26.68 -3.70 -10.62
C ARG A 182 25.98 -2.44 -10.09
N GLY A 183 25.20 -2.56 -9.01
CA GLY A 183 24.44 -1.46 -8.43
C GLY A 183 23.13 -1.16 -9.16
N LYS A 184 22.69 -2.01 -10.11
CA LYS A 184 21.42 -1.80 -10.81
C LYS A 184 20.25 -2.20 -9.90
N PRO A 185 19.18 -1.40 -9.80
CA PRO A 185 18.00 -1.76 -9.03
C PRO A 185 17.33 -3.05 -9.51
N LEU A 186 16.80 -3.80 -8.55
CA LEU A 186 15.97 -4.98 -8.74
C LEU A 186 14.64 -4.72 -8.02
N ILE A 187 13.53 -4.79 -8.75
CA ILE A 187 12.20 -4.52 -8.22
C ILE A 187 11.36 -5.79 -8.34
N TYR A 188 10.61 -6.13 -7.29
CA TYR A 188 9.77 -7.32 -7.15
C TYR A 188 10.55 -8.64 -7.23
N GLN A 189 11.81 -8.63 -6.79
CA GLN A 189 12.71 -9.80 -6.91
C GLN A 189 12.99 -10.50 -5.58
N VAL A 190 12.59 -9.91 -4.47
CA VAL A 190 12.74 -10.49 -3.13
C VAL A 190 11.45 -11.17 -2.71
N ASP A 191 11.58 -12.39 -2.22
CA ASP A 191 10.50 -13.10 -1.54
C ASP A 191 10.42 -12.61 -0.09
N TRP A 192 9.42 -11.78 0.20
CA TRP A 192 9.20 -11.19 1.52
C TRP A 192 8.43 -12.12 2.48
N SER A 193 8.25 -13.42 2.17
CA SER A 193 7.53 -14.36 3.04
C SER A 193 8.17 -14.53 4.42
N GLY A 194 9.47 -14.24 4.55
CA GLY A 194 10.23 -14.30 5.80
C GLY A 194 10.26 -12.97 6.56
N LEU A 195 9.53 -11.93 6.13
CA LEU A 195 9.41 -10.66 6.85
C LEU A 195 8.37 -10.80 7.96
N HIS A 196 8.81 -10.48 9.17
CA HIS A 196 8.04 -10.56 10.40
C HIS A 196 8.01 -9.22 11.12
N ILE A 197 6.83 -8.81 11.58
CA ILE A 197 6.61 -7.58 12.32
C ILE A 197 5.99 -7.94 13.66
N LYS A 198 6.75 -7.72 14.73
CA LYS A 198 6.42 -8.17 16.07
C LYS A 198 6.27 -7.01 17.05
N ASP A 199 5.44 -7.22 18.06
CA ASP A 199 5.44 -6.37 19.25
C ASP A 199 6.64 -6.70 20.17
N MET A 200 6.78 -5.95 21.26
CA MET A 200 7.83 -6.17 22.27
C MET A 200 7.70 -7.47 23.05
N ASN A 201 6.54 -8.15 22.98
CA ASN A 201 6.33 -9.46 23.58
C ASN A 201 6.67 -10.60 22.60
N GLY A 202 7.02 -10.28 21.35
CA GLY A 202 7.32 -11.23 20.30
C GLY A 202 6.09 -11.77 19.56
N ASN A 203 4.91 -11.19 19.77
CA ASN A 203 3.71 -11.56 19.03
C ASN A 203 3.79 -10.99 17.61
N GLU A 204 3.44 -11.80 16.61
CA GLU A 204 3.33 -11.36 15.23
C GLU A 204 2.08 -10.46 15.08
N ILE A 205 2.28 -9.22 14.64
CA ILE A 205 1.19 -8.24 14.55
C ILE A 205 0.99 -7.66 13.16
N GLY A 206 1.98 -7.75 12.27
CA GLY A 206 1.91 -7.13 10.94
C GLY A 206 1.74 -8.13 9.80
N GLN A 207 1.06 -7.71 8.74
CA GLN A 207 0.94 -8.46 7.49
C GLN A 207 1.19 -7.53 6.30
N ILE A 208 1.98 -7.99 5.33
CA ILE A 208 2.17 -7.29 4.06
C ILE A 208 0.83 -7.26 3.31
N ARG A 209 0.35 -6.05 2.99
CA ARG A 209 -0.91 -5.81 2.25
C ARG A 209 -0.67 -5.39 0.81
N GLY A 210 0.46 -4.77 0.53
CA GLY A 210 0.78 -4.32 -0.82
C GLY A 210 2.27 -4.08 -0.98
N GLN A 211 2.73 -4.29 -2.21
CA GLN A 211 4.06 -3.93 -2.64
C GLN A 211 3.90 -3.01 -3.84
N GLU A 212 4.25 -1.75 -3.65
CA GLU A 212 4.34 -0.77 -4.72
C GLU A 212 5.80 -0.59 -5.08
N GLY A 213 6.12 -0.22 -6.31
CA GLY A 213 7.49 -0.15 -6.76
C GLY A 213 7.64 0.96 -7.78
N SER A 214 8.69 1.75 -7.60
CA SER A 214 9.19 2.64 -8.64
C SER A 214 10.30 1.94 -9.42
N SER A 215 10.98 2.67 -10.31
CA SER A 215 12.12 2.14 -11.06
C SER A 215 13.29 1.71 -10.17
N ASN A 216 13.38 2.23 -8.94
CA ASN A 216 14.57 2.09 -8.09
C ASN A 216 14.28 1.57 -6.68
N ILE A 217 13.03 1.64 -6.22
CA ILE A 217 12.65 1.37 -4.82
C ILE A 217 11.34 0.57 -4.78
N GLU A 218 11.25 -0.34 -3.82
CA GLU A 218 10.04 -1.03 -3.43
C GLU A 218 9.48 -0.40 -2.14
N LYS A 219 8.19 -0.13 -2.11
CA LYS A 219 7.42 0.29 -0.93
C LYS A 219 6.59 -0.89 -0.45
N LEU A 220 6.91 -1.38 0.75
CA LEU A 220 6.12 -2.40 1.43
C LEU A 220 5.09 -1.71 2.34
N ASN A 221 3.82 -1.98 2.09
CA ASN A 221 2.71 -1.54 2.95
C ASN A 221 2.32 -2.69 3.88
N ILE A 222 2.41 -2.47 5.18
CA ILE A 222 2.09 -3.44 6.23
C ILE A 222 0.94 -2.91 7.07
N SER A 223 -0.15 -3.68 7.18
CA SER A 223 -1.22 -3.40 8.15
C SER A 223 -1.06 -4.27 9.39
N PHE A 224 -1.61 -3.83 10.51
CA PHE A 224 -1.60 -4.63 11.73
C PHE A 224 -2.87 -5.44 11.86
N VAL A 225 -2.76 -6.74 12.18
CA VAL A 225 -3.91 -7.63 12.35
C VAL A 225 -4.67 -7.34 13.66
N GLN A 226 -3.99 -6.73 14.62
CA GLN A 226 -4.52 -6.34 15.92
C GLN A 226 -4.19 -4.88 16.24
N GLU A 227 -4.76 -4.38 17.33
CA GLU A 227 -4.41 -3.07 17.86
C GLU A 227 -2.98 -3.07 18.42
N VAL A 228 -2.24 -2.00 18.14
CA VAL A 228 -0.85 -1.86 18.57
C VAL A 228 -0.83 -1.15 19.93
N HIS A 229 -0.41 -1.86 20.96
CA HIS A 229 -0.31 -1.35 22.34
C HIS A 229 1.14 -1.18 22.80
N THR A 230 2.05 -1.00 21.86
CA THR A 230 3.47 -0.85 22.13
C THR A 230 4.00 0.44 21.51
N ASP A 231 5.14 0.85 22.02
CA ASP A 231 5.87 2.06 21.63
C ASP A 231 7.05 1.74 20.71
N GLU A 232 7.34 0.45 20.51
CA GLU A 232 8.42 -0.02 19.66
C GLU A 232 7.99 -1.29 18.93
N LEU A 233 8.34 -1.36 17.65
CA LEU A 233 8.10 -2.53 16.80
C LEU A 233 9.42 -3.22 16.49
N VAL A 234 9.41 -4.55 16.45
CA VAL A 234 10.57 -5.35 16.01
C VAL A 234 10.29 -5.85 14.59
N ILE A 235 11.16 -5.44 13.67
CA ILE A 235 11.10 -5.86 12.27
C ILE A 235 12.25 -6.83 12.02
N GLU A 236 11.93 -8.03 11.56
CA GLU A 236 12.89 -9.12 11.32
C GLU A 236 12.59 -9.76 9.98
N ALA A 237 13.58 -9.86 9.10
CA ALA A 237 13.41 -10.52 7.81
C ALA A 237 14.45 -11.61 7.62
N HIS A 238 13.97 -12.78 7.19
CA HIS A 238 14.80 -13.87 6.72
C HIS A 238 14.74 -13.96 5.20
N VAL A 239 15.82 -13.55 4.53
CA VAL A 239 15.88 -13.46 3.07
C VAL A 239 17.05 -14.31 2.59
N ASN A 240 16.72 -15.47 2.02
CA ASN A 240 17.72 -16.44 1.55
C ASN A 240 17.80 -16.58 0.02
N ARG A 241 16.90 -15.90 -0.71
CA ARG A 241 16.82 -15.98 -2.17
C ARG A 241 16.43 -14.65 -2.81
N ILE A 242 17.06 -14.37 -3.95
CA ILE A 242 16.70 -13.26 -4.84
C ILE A 242 16.49 -13.82 -6.25
N HIS A 243 15.35 -13.52 -6.84
CA HIS A 243 15.03 -13.88 -8.22
C HIS A 243 15.75 -12.95 -9.21
N ILE A 244 16.23 -13.51 -10.33
CA ILE A 244 16.84 -12.69 -11.38
C ILE A 244 15.77 -12.36 -12.43
N PRO A 245 15.53 -11.07 -12.73
CA PRO A 245 14.55 -10.66 -13.72
C PRO A 245 14.76 -11.35 -15.07
N TRP A 246 13.65 -11.75 -15.71
CA TRP A 246 13.63 -12.36 -17.05
C TRP A 246 14.45 -13.65 -17.16
N SER A 247 14.60 -14.39 -16.04
CA SER A 247 15.22 -15.70 -16.02
C SER A 247 14.66 -16.58 -14.90
N ASP A 248 14.75 -17.90 -15.04
CA ASP A 248 14.40 -18.83 -13.96
C ASP A 248 15.51 -18.99 -12.91
N LYS A 249 16.52 -18.10 -12.94
CA LYS A 249 17.65 -18.17 -12.01
C LYS A 249 17.29 -17.54 -10.68
N VAL A 250 17.70 -18.24 -9.62
CA VAL A 250 17.58 -17.79 -8.24
C VAL A 250 18.97 -17.74 -7.62
N VAL A 251 19.31 -16.60 -7.01
CA VAL A 251 20.55 -16.45 -6.24
C VAL A 251 20.28 -16.82 -4.80
N GLN A 252 20.95 -17.86 -4.32
CA GLN A 252 20.91 -18.28 -2.93
C GLN A 252 21.96 -17.50 -2.12
N GLY A 253 21.55 -16.93 -0.98
CA GLY A 253 22.42 -16.13 -0.13
C GLY A 253 21.81 -15.89 1.25
N ASN A 254 22.33 -14.92 1.98
CA ASN A 254 21.81 -14.47 3.26
C ASN A 254 21.78 -12.93 3.30
N TRP A 255 20.58 -12.37 3.29
CA TRP A 255 20.31 -10.94 3.44
C TRP A 255 19.38 -10.68 4.63
N ASP A 256 19.55 -11.47 5.69
CA ASP A 256 18.77 -11.33 6.91
C ASP A 256 19.04 -9.98 7.58
N PHE A 257 17.99 -9.33 8.08
CA PHE A 257 18.12 -8.10 8.83
C PHE A 257 17.13 -8.05 9.99
N LYS A 258 17.48 -7.24 10.99
CA LYS A 258 16.63 -6.98 12.15
C LYS A 258 16.85 -5.56 12.64
N PHE A 259 15.77 -4.83 12.86
CA PHE A 259 15.82 -3.49 13.42
C PHE A 259 14.56 -3.21 14.26
N LYS A 260 14.58 -2.08 14.96
CA LYS A 260 13.46 -1.60 15.77
C LYS A 260 12.95 -0.28 15.20
N ALA A 261 11.63 -0.10 15.19
CA ALA A 261 11.00 1.17 14.85
C ALA A 261 10.35 1.77 16.09
N ASP A 262 10.70 3.00 16.42
CA ASP A 262 10.15 3.73 17.57
C ASP A 262 8.86 4.45 17.13
N ILE A 263 7.73 4.09 17.72
CA ILE A 263 6.43 4.67 17.39
C ILE A 263 5.88 5.56 18.51
N ARG A 264 6.67 5.90 19.54
CA ARG A 264 6.24 6.76 20.66
C ARG A 264 5.72 8.11 20.20
N LYS A 265 6.47 8.76 19.30
CA LYS A 265 6.11 10.09 18.77
C LYS A 265 4.81 10.03 17.99
N ALA A 266 4.59 8.97 17.21
CA ALA A 266 3.34 8.76 16.50
C ALA A 266 2.18 8.46 17.46
N ASN A 267 2.39 7.58 18.44
CA ASN A 267 1.40 7.21 19.45
C ASN A 267 0.91 8.42 20.27
N ALA A 268 1.80 9.36 20.59
CA ALA A 268 1.44 10.59 21.28
C ALA A 268 0.52 11.51 20.46
N LEU A 269 0.46 11.33 19.14
CA LEU A 269 -0.41 12.08 18.22
C LEU A 269 -1.72 11.35 17.91
N ASN A 270 -1.92 10.13 18.41
CA ASN A 270 -3.13 9.36 18.14
C ASN A 270 -4.36 10.00 18.78
N ILE A 271 -5.44 10.13 18.01
CA ILE A 271 -6.72 10.63 18.47
C ILE A 271 -7.72 9.47 18.42
N THR A 272 -8.25 9.08 19.57
CA THR A 272 -9.28 8.05 19.68
C THR A 272 -10.64 8.70 19.85
N THR A 273 -11.56 8.42 18.94
CA THR A 273 -12.95 8.85 19.00
C THR A 273 -13.83 7.62 19.29
N PRO A 274 -14.47 7.52 20.46
CA PRO A 274 -15.33 6.39 20.78
C PRO A 274 -16.58 6.40 19.90
N LEU A 275 -17.04 5.21 19.54
CA LEU A 275 -18.31 4.98 18.87
C LEU A 275 -19.18 4.09 19.76
N HIS A 276 -20.49 4.34 19.78
CA HIS A 276 -21.43 3.62 20.64
C HIS A 276 -22.62 3.05 19.89
N GLU A 277 -22.64 3.24 18.57
CA GLU A 277 -23.75 2.82 17.73
C GLU A 277 -23.80 1.30 17.61
N THR A 278 -25.01 0.77 17.69
CA THR A 278 -25.28 -0.66 17.55
C THR A 278 -26.47 -0.87 16.61
N TYR A 279 -26.43 -1.97 15.87
CA TYR A 279 -27.49 -2.33 14.95
C TYR A 279 -27.64 -3.83 14.86
N THR A 280 -28.87 -4.32 14.88
CA THR A 280 -29.18 -5.73 14.58
C THR A 280 -29.94 -5.79 13.28
N THR A 281 -29.36 -6.46 12.30
CA THR A 281 -29.97 -6.69 10.99
C THR A 281 -31.19 -7.61 11.12
N PRO A 282 -32.15 -7.56 10.19
CA PRO A 282 -33.32 -8.45 10.22
C PRO A 282 -32.95 -9.94 10.25
N ASP A 283 -31.80 -10.30 9.67
CA ASP A 283 -31.30 -11.68 9.55
C ASP A 283 -30.41 -12.12 10.73
N GLY A 284 -30.26 -11.28 11.75
CA GLY A 284 -29.66 -11.67 13.02
C GLY A 284 -28.16 -11.45 13.15
N LEU A 285 -27.53 -10.68 12.25
CA LEU A 285 -26.21 -10.11 12.48
C LEU A 285 -26.33 -8.86 13.35
N MET A 286 -25.71 -8.86 14.53
CA MET A 286 -25.51 -7.66 15.34
C MET A 286 -24.15 -7.03 15.01
N ILE A 287 -24.14 -5.71 14.82
CA ILE A 287 -22.97 -4.88 14.58
C ILE A 287 -22.85 -3.89 15.74
N GLN A 288 -21.66 -3.78 16.30
CA GLN A 288 -21.31 -2.84 17.37
C GLN A 288 -20.12 -2.01 16.92
N MET A 289 -20.30 -0.71 16.78
CA MET A 289 -19.21 0.22 16.54
C MET A 289 -18.43 0.43 17.83
N GLU A 290 -17.11 0.44 17.77
CA GLU A 290 -16.27 0.55 18.96
C GLU A 290 -15.54 1.89 19.02
N LYS A 291 -14.77 2.24 17.97
CA LYS A 291 -13.99 3.49 17.93
C LYS A 291 -13.41 3.77 16.55
N LEU A 292 -13.05 5.03 16.33
CA LEU A 292 -12.09 5.48 15.31
C LEU A 292 -10.78 5.84 15.98
N VAL A 293 -9.66 5.48 15.36
CA VAL A 293 -8.31 5.89 15.77
C VAL A 293 -7.66 6.61 14.60
N ARG A 294 -7.51 7.93 14.72
CA ARG A 294 -6.74 8.76 13.77
C ARG A 294 -5.29 8.80 14.22
N THR A 295 -4.41 8.51 13.29
CA THR A 295 -2.96 8.53 13.44
C THR A 295 -2.39 9.46 12.37
N PRO A 296 -1.12 9.86 12.47
CA PRO A 296 -0.46 10.65 11.44
C PRO A 296 -0.54 10.06 10.04
N SER A 297 -0.53 8.72 9.90
CA SER A 297 -0.56 8.08 8.58
C SER A 297 -1.91 7.54 8.13
N GLY A 298 -2.99 7.71 8.90
CA GLY A 298 -4.30 7.23 8.49
C GLY A 298 -5.31 7.10 9.62
N VAL A 299 -6.45 6.49 9.31
CA VAL A 299 -7.59 6.31 10.23
C VAL A 299 -7.97 4.85 10.30
N ARG A 300 -8.22 4.34 11.50
CA ARG A 300 -8.67 2.95 11.71
C ARG A 300 -10.03 2.90 12.39
N LEU A 301 -10.98 2.21 11.76
CA LEU A 301 -12.30 1.93 12.29
C LEU A 301 -12.33 0.55 12.93
N PHE A 302 -12.66 0.52 14.22
CA PHE A 302 -12.88 -0.70 14.99
C PHE A 302 -14.38 -0.94 15.20
N MET A 303 -14.81 -2.16 14.92
CA MET A 303 -16.17 -2.62 15.18
C MET A 303 -16.18 -4.11 15.46
N ALA A 304 -17.30 -4.62 15.93
CA ALA A 304 -17.49 -6.03 16.12
C ALA A 304 -18.83 -6.52 15.59
N THR A 305 -18.88 -7.79 15.25
CA THR A 305 -20.12 -8.47 14.87
C THR A 305 -20.31 -9.77 15.61
N THR A 306 -21.57 -10.11 15.87
CA THR A 306 -21.98 -11.39 16.46
C THR A 306 -23.23 -11.89 15.76
N LEU A 307 -23.30 -13.20 15.50
CA LEU A 307 -24.49 -13.82 14.96
C LEU A 307 -25.47 -14.21 16.07
N SER A 308 -26.76 -14.03 15.80
CA SER A 308 -27.82 -14.65 16.60
C SER A 308 -27.71 -16.19 16.53
N PRO A 309 -28.27 -16.93 17.50
CA PRO A 309 -28.22 -18.39 17.49
C PRO A 309 -28.76 -19.03 16.20
N ASP A 310 -29.81 -18.45 15.59
CA ASP A 310 -30.38 -18.97 14.35
C ASP A 310 -29.55 -18.60 13.12
N ALA A 311 -28.90 -17.42 13.12
CA ALA A 311 -27.95 -17.06 12.07
C ALA A 311 -26.69 -17.96 12.13
N ALA A 312 -26.15 -18.21 13.33
CA ALA A 312 -24.99 -19.08 13.55
C ALA A 312 -25.24 -20.53 13.11
N LYS A 313 -26.46 -21.06 13.27
CA LYS A 313 -26.84 -22.40 12.75
C LYS A 313 -26.76 -22.50 11.24
N ARG A 314 -27.05 -21.41 10.50
CA ARG A 314 -26.98 -21.36 9.04
C ARG A 314 -25.54 -21.31 8.54
N SER A 315 -24.66 -20.67 9.30
CA SER A 315 -23.26 -20.41 8.91
C SER A 315 -22.25 -20.89 9.96
N PRO A 316 -22.19 -22.19 10.29
CA PRO A 316 -21.35 -22.67 11.38
C PRO A 316 -19.85 -22.72 11.01
N GLY A 317 -18.98 -22.50 12.00
CA GLY A 317 -17.54 -22.77 11.91
C GLY A 317 -16.83 -21.87 10.90
N GLU A 318 -16.14 -22.47 9.94
CA GLU A 318 -15.39 -21.72 8.92
C GLU A 318 -16.30 -20.85 8.03
N LEU A 319 -17.58 -21.17 7.88
CA LEU A 319 -18.50 -20.33 7.11
C LEU A 319 -18.74 -18.97 7.78
N GLU A 320 -18.85 -18.93 9.10
CA GLU A 320 -18.88 -17.65 9.85
C GLU A 320 -17.57 -16.88 9.69
N SER A 321 -16.44 -17.60 9.61
CA SER A 321 -15.10 -17.02 9.37
C SER A 321 -15.02 -16.15 8.11
N MET A 322 -15.88 -16.45 7.15
CA MET A 322 -15.91 -15.91 5.79
C MET A 322 -16.85 -14.71 5.63
N GLN A 323 -17.49 -14.22 6.68
CA GLN A 323 -18.33 -13.02 6.63
C GLN A 323 -17.62 -11.84 5.92
N GLN A 324 -18.37 -11.00 5.21
CA GLN A 324 -17.92 -9.71 4.65
C GLN A 324 -18.92 -8.61 5.00
N LEU A 325 -18.44 -7.39 5.24
CA LEU A 325 -19.28 -6.22 5.48
C LEU A 325 -19.11 -5.23 4.33
N MET A 326 -20.23 -4.70 3.84
CA MET A 326 -20.25 -3.69 2.78
C MET A 326 -20.79 -2.41 3.36
N PHE A 327 -20.01 -1.35 3.31
CA PHE A 327 -20.41 -0.05 3.79
C PHE A 327 -19.63 1.05 3.09
N HIS A 328 -20.14 2.27 3.17
CA HIS A 328 -19.40 3.45 2.75
C HIS A 328 -19.51 4.56 3.79
N VAL A 329 -18.65 5.55 3.60
CA VAL A 329 -18.71 6.82 4.30
C VAL A 329 -18.96 7.90 3.26
N GLU A 330 -19.86 8.82 3.54
CA GLU A 330 -20.24 9.92 2.66
C GLU A 330 -20.19 11.27 3.38
N ASN A 331 -20.01 12.35 2.62
CA ASN A 331 -20.08 13.74 3.11
C ASN A 331 -21.53 14.25 3.18
N GLU A 332 -21.73 15.53 3.52
CA GLU A 332 -23.06 16.14 3.62
C GLU A 332 -23.80 16.19 2.26
N GLU A 333 -23.04 16.25 1.17
CA GLU A 333 -23.52 16.24 -0.21
C GLU A 333 -23.95 14.84 -0.70
N GLY A 334 -23.66 13.78 0.07
CA GLY A 334 -23.93 12.39 -0.29
C GLY A 334 -22.90 11.79 -1.26
N GLU A 335 -21.72 12.41 -1.39
CA GLU A 335 -20.61 11.88 -2.15
C GLU A 335 -19.84 10.86 -1.30
N LYS A 336 -19.53 9.71 -1.91
CA LYS A 336 -18.80 8.63 -1.23
C LYS A 336 -17.32 9.01 -1.06
N VAL A 337 -16.90 9.26 0.17
CA VAL A 337 -15.50 9.58 0.50
C VAL A 337 -14.64 8.33 0.71
N ALA A 338 -15.25 7.24 1.15
CA ALA A 338 -14.60 5.94 1.30
C ALA A 338 -15.61 4.80 1.19
N SER A 339 -15.20 3.65 0.67
CA SER A 339 -16.05 2.46 0.56
C SER A 339 -15.31 1.17 0.84
N VAL A 340 -15.98 0.23 1.50
CA VAL A 340 -15.54 -1.15 1.72
C VAL A 340 -16.43 -2.09 0.89
N ASP A 341 -15.80 -2.96 0.10
CA ASP A 341 -16.46 -4.02 -0.69
C ASP A 341 -17.50 -3.56 -1.72
N ASN A 342 -17.42 -2.30 -2.19
CA ASN A 342 -18.30 -1.78 -3.24
C ASN A 342 -17.55 -1.58 -4.56
N VAL A 343 -18.24 -1.81 -5.68
CA VAL A 343 -17.70 -1.79 -7.05
C VAL A 343 -17.58 -0.38 -7.64
N PHE A 344 -18.14 0.62 -6.97
CA PHE A 344 -18.06 2.01 -7.40
C PHE A 344 -17.02 2.71 -6.54
N GLY A 345 -16.00 3.26 -7.21
CA GLY A 345 -14.75 3.75 -6.63
C GLY A 345 -14.87 4.66 -5.39
N GLY A 346 -13.74 4.73 -4.69
CA GLY A 346 -13.60 5.33 -3.37
C GLY A 346 -12.77 4.45 -2.42
N SER A 347 -11.73 3.77 -2.93
CA SER A 347 -10.94 2.86 -2.10
C SER A 347 -9.82 3.61 -1.38
N ARG A 348 -10.19 4.44 -0.39
CA ARG A 348 -9.25 4.92 0.63
C ARG A 348 -8.87 3.83 1.63
N VAL A 349 -9.49 2.65 1.55
CA VAL A 349 -9.22 1.50 2.41
C VAL A 349 -7.93 0.83 1.97
N ILE A 350 -6.95 0.78 2.88
CA ILE A 350 -5.63 0.19 2.67
C ILE A 350 -5.40 -1.07 3.51
N GLY A 351 -6.33 -1.40 4.41
CA GLY A 351 -6.26 -2.60 5.23
C GLY A 351 -7.62 -3.05 5.72
N ARG A 352 -7.81 -4.37 5.77
CA ARG A 352 -8.95 -5.03 6.41
C ARG A 352 -8.45 -6.22 7.20
N ASP A 353 -8.74 -6.20 8.48
CA ASP A 353 -8.33 -7.20 9.43
C ASP A 353 -9.55 -7.66 10.22
N SER A 354 -9.63 -8.96 10.52
CA SER A 354 -10.67 -9.49 11.39
C SER A 354 -10.20 -10.69 12.18
N GLN A 355 -10.70 -10.84 13.39
CA GLN A 355 -10.46 -12.00 14.24
C GLN A 355 -11.78 -12.48 14.85
N LEU A 356 -12.02 -13.78 14.83
CA LEU A 356 -13.17 -14.40 15.47
C LEU A 356 -12.73 -15.04 16.78
N GLN A 357 -13.29 -14.57 17.90
CA GLN A 357 -13.06 -15.12 19.23
C GLN A 357 -14.39 -15.29 19.95
N ASP A 358 -14.68 -16.49 20.45
CA ASP A 358 -15.87 -16.80 21.25
C ASP A 358 -17.20 -16.34 20.61
N GLY A 359 -17.34 -16.46 19.29
CA GLY A 359 -18.55 -16.05 18.53
C GLY A 359 -18.70 -14.53 18.34
N LYS A 360 -17.70 -13.74 18.78
CA LYS A 360 -17.58 -12.31 18.49
C LYS A 360 -16.45 -12.10 17.49
N ARG A 361 -16.78 -11.54 16.33
CA ARG A 361 -15.80 -11.13 15.34
C ARG A 361 -15.44 -9.68 15.55
N GLN A 362 -14.17 -9.39 15.75
CA GLN A 362 -13.64 -8.03 15.74
C GLN A 362 -13.14 -7.69 14.34
N TRP A 363 -13.38 -6.45 13.93
CA TRP A 363 -13.02 -5.91 12.63
C TRP A 363 -12.18 -4.65 12.81
N ALA A 364 -11.20 -4.51 11.93
CA ALA A 364 -10.40 -3.30 11.77
C ALA A 364 -10.33 -2.94 10.29
N TYR A 365 -10.85 -1.76 9.93
CA TYR A 365 -10.72 -1.18 8.60
C TYR A 365 -9.77 0.00 8.68
N THR A 366 -8.71 -0.03 7.87
CA THR A 366 -7.69 1.03 7.82
C THR A 366 -7.85 1.84 6.56
N PHE A 367 -7.98 3.15 6.71
CA PHE A 367 -8.10 4.14 5.65
C PHE A 367 -6.80 4.96 5.59
N ASN A 368 -6.28 5.23 4.40
CA ASN A 368 -5.15 6.15 4.24
C ASN A 368 -5.51 7.58 4.67
N TYR A 369 -6.77 7.97 4.49
CA TYR A 369 -7.32 9.22 4.98
C TYR A 369 -8.85 9.15 5.11
N LEU A 370 -9.40 9.78 6.15
CA LEU A 370 -10.84 9.98 6.33
C LEU A 370 -11.06 11.38 6.91
N PRO A 371 -11.73 12.32 6.22
CA PRO A 371 -11.72 13.75 6.61
C PRO A 371 -12.73 14.09 7.72
N TYR A 372 -12.90 13.20 8.71
CA TYR A 372 -13.94 13.35 9.74
C TYR A 372 -13.63 14.45 10.78
N ASP A 373 -12.44 15.05 10.69
CA ASP A 373 -11.96 16.17 11.49
C ASP A 373 -12.10 17.53 10.81
N SER A 374 -12.41 17.56 9.50
CA SER A 374 -12.61 18.78 8.71
C SER A 374 -14.01 18.90 8.13
N GLN A 375 -14.73 17.80 7.95
CA GLN A 375 -16.11 17.77 7.48
C GLN A 375 -16.97 16.75 8.25
N LYS A 376 -18.28 16.97 8.24
CA LYS A 376 -19.22 15.97 8.75
C LYS A 376 -19.29 14.81 7.79
N LEU A 377 -19.23 13.61 8.37
CA LEU A 377 -19.30 12.37 7.61
C LEU A 377 -20.40 11.48 8.17
N ARG A 378 -21.03 10.70 7.29
CA ARG A 378 -22.03 9.70 7.63
C ARG A 378 -21.53 8.31 7.26
N PHE A 379 -21.58 7.39 8.21
CA PHE A 379 -21.42 5.96 7.93
C PHE A 379 -22.73 5.40 7.40
N VAL A 380 -22.67 4.57 6.35
CA VAL A 380 -23.84 3.90 5.76
C VAL A 380 -23.53 2.43 5.53
N LEU A 381 -24.31 1.54 6.16
CA LEU A 381 -24.23 0.10 5.90
C LEU A 381 -24.97 -0.23 4.60
N ASP A 382 -24.23 -0.73 3.61
CA ASP A 382 -24.78 -1.13 2.31
C ASP A 382 -25.31 -2.57 2.33
N GLY A 383 -24.71 -3.42 3.18
CA GLY A 383 -25.11 -4.81 3.33
C GLY A 383 -24.01 -5.65 3.96
N TYR A 384 -24.20 -6.96 3.91
CA TYR A 384 -23.17 -7.92 4.28
C TYR A 384 -23.37 -9.22 3.52
N SER A 385 -22.33 -10.04 3.50
CA SER A 385 -22.42 -11.42 3.04
C SER A 385 -21.88 -12.37 4.09
N ILE A 386 -22.46 -13.56 4.15
CA ILE A 386 -21.95 -14.65 4.95
C ILE A 386 -22.31 -15.96 4.27
N PRO A 387 -21.35 -16.87 4.04
CA PRO A 387 -21.68 -18.14 3.45
C PRO A 387 -22.52 -18.98 4.40
N MET A 388 -23.50 -19.68 3.87
CA MET A 388 -24.41 -20.52 4.64
C MET A 388 -24.59 -21.88 3.97
N LYS A 389 -24.96 -22.88 4.77
CA LYS A 389 -25.31 -24.20 4.25
C LYS A 389 -26.55 -24.09 3.36
N SER A 390 -26.47 -24.73 2.20
CA SER A 390 -27.58 -24.90 1.28
C SER A 390 -27.89 -26.39 1.09
N SER A 391 -29.15 -26.68 0.75
CA SER A 391 -29.62 -27.99 0.31
C SER A 391 -30.32 -27.90 -1.04
N GLY A 392 -30.12 -26.81 -1.78
CA GLY A 392 -30.67 -26.65 -3.12
C GLY A 392 -30.16 -27.76 -4.03
N SER A 393 -31.06 -28.39 -4.78
CA SER A 393 -30.66 -29.45 -5.71
C SER A 393 -31.64 -29.57 -6.88
N VAL A 394 -31.15 -30.09 -7.99
CA VAL A 394 -31.98 -30.40 -9.16
C VAL A 394 -31.48 -31.67 -9.85
N GLU A 395 -32.42 -32.50 -10.31
CA GLU A 395 -32.11 -33.69 -11.09
C GLU A 395 -31.86 -33.33 -12.56
N LEU A 396 -30.90 -34.04 -13.16
CA LEU A 396 -30.44 -33.89 -14.53
C LEU A 396 -30.52 -35.24 -15.23
N VAL A 397 -31.04 -35.23 -16.45
CA VAL A 397 -30.92 -36.34 -17.40
C VAL A 397 -30.02 -35.84 -18.53
N PRO A 398 -28.71 -36.13 -18.52
CA PRO A 398 -27.75 -35.48 -19.41
C PRO A 398 -28.08 -35.58 -20.90
N SER A 399 -28.66 -36.70 -21.33
CA SER A 399 -29.08 -36.93 -22.72
C SER A 399 -30.24 -36.04 -23.17
N GLU A 400 -31.04 -35.49 -22.24
CA GLU A 400 -32.25 -34.73 -22.54
C GLU A 400 -32.07 -33.21 -22.39
N LEU A 401 -31.00 -32.75 -21.70
CA LEU A 401 -30.82 -31.34 -21.33
C LEU A 401 -30.83 -30.36 -22.52
N LYS A 402 -30.35 -30.79 -23.70
CA LYS A 402 -30.35 -29.95 -24.91
C LYS A 402 -31.75 -29.64 -25.43
N GLU A 403 -32.67 -30.58 -25.31
CA GLU A 403 -34.05 -30.43 -25.76
C GLU A 403 -34.95 -29.94 -24.62
N HIS A 404 -34.63 -30.32 -23.39
CA HIS A 404 -35.38 -30.02 -22.18
C HIS A 404 -34.44 -29.46 -21.09
N PRO A 405 -34.06 -28.17 -21.19
CA PRO A 405 -33.26 -27.51 -20.16
C PRO A 405 -33.94 -27.55 -18.80
N VAL A 406 -33.11 -27.69 -17.75
CA VAL A 406 -33.57 -27.78 -16.37
C VAL A 406 -33.28 -26.49 -15.63
N ILE A 407 -34.20 -26.08 -14.75
CA ILE A 407 -34.04 -24.88 -13.93
C ILE A 407 -33.73 -25.28 -12.48
N PHE A 408 -32.62 -24.78 -11.97
CA PHE A 408 -32.26 -24.80 -10.55
C PHE A 408 -32.67 -23.47 -9.92
N GLU A 409 -33.36 -23.52 -8.78
CA GLU A 409 -33.71 -22.36 -7.97
C GLU A 409 -33.34 -22.60 -6.51
N ASP A 410 -32.52 -21.71 -5.93
CA ASP A 410 -32.22 -21.74 -4.50
C ASP A 410 -31.76 -20.37 -3.99
N GLN A 411 -32.21 -20.00 -2.78
CA GLN A 411 -31.90 -18.72 -2.13
C GLN A 411 -32.12 -17.46 -3.00
N GLY A 412 -32.98 -17.54 -4.02
CA GLY A 412 -33.29 -16.47 -4.96
C GLY A 412 -32.42 -16.44 -6.21
N ASP A 413 -31.41 -17.30 -6.32
CA ASP A 413 -30.64 -17.52 -7.55
C ASP A 413 -31.40 -18.46 -8.48
N ILE A 414 -31.32 -18.20 -9.78
CA ILE A 414 -31.96 -19.01 -10.82
C ILE A 414 -30.92 -19.36 -11.86
N VAL A 415 -30.71 -20.66 -12.08
CA VAL A 415 -29.75 -21.19 -13.06
C VAL A 415 -30.48 -22.11 -14.03
N THR A 416 -30.36 -21.85 -15.32
CA THR A 416 -30.84 -22.75 -16.39
C THR A 416 -29.67 -23.58 -16.89
N LEU A 417 -29.84 -24.89 -16.90
CA LEU A 417 -28.86 -25.88 -17.34
C LEU A 417 -29.30 -26.45 -18.68
N SER A 418 -28.51 -26.26 -19.72
CA SER A 418 -28.87 -26.50 -21.14
C SER A 418 -28.11 -27.67 -21.77
N GLY A 419 -27.05 -28.16 -21.14
CA GLY A 419 -26.24 -29.23 -21.70
C GLY A 419 -25.33 -29.86 -20.65
N PHE A 420 -24.99 -31.13 -20.85
CA PHE A 420 -24.01 -31.82 -20.04
C PHE A 420 -23.23 -32.81 -20.90
N THR A 421 -21.92 -32.61 -21.00
CA THR A 421 -21.01 -33.46 -21.78
C THR A 421 -19.80 -33.85 -20.95
N VAL A 422 -18.97 -34.76 -21.46
CA VAL A 422 -17.64 -35.04 -20.91
C VAL A 422 -16.61 -34.61 -21.94
N GLY A 423 -15.59 -33.88 -21.50
CA GLY A 423 -14.58 -33.32 -22.38
C GLY A 423 -13.31 -32.93 -21.65
N HIS A 424 -12.42 -32.23 -22.36
CA HIS A 424 -11.20 -31.69 -21.76
C HIS A 424 -11.56 -30.62 -20.72
N ASP A 425 -11.00 -30.72 -19.53
CA ASP A 425 -11.14 -29.70 -18.49
C ASP A 425 -10.51 -28.40 -19.00
N PRO A 426 -11.31 -27.34 -19.21
CA PRO A 426 -10.78 -26.10 -19.74
C PRO A 426 -9.94 -25.32 -18.72
N ASN A 427 -9.95 -25.69 -17.43
CA ASN A 427 -9.10 -25.16 -16.36
C ASN A 427 -7.73 -25.85 -16.28
N ALA A 428 -7.56 -27.02 -16.93
CA ALA A 428 -6.32 -27.76 -16.89
C ALA A 428 -5.19 -27.07 -17.68
N ARG A 429 -3.95 -27.30 -17.25
CA ARG A 429 -2.76 -26.81 -17.97
C ARG A 429 -2.69 -27.45 -19.35
N ILE A 430 -2.19 -26.71 -20.34
CA ILE A 430 -2.12 -27.13 -21.76
C ILE A 430 -1.47 -28.52 -21.97
N ASN A 431 -0.57 -28.95 -21.08
CA ASN A 431 0.15 -30.21 -21.17
C ASN A 431 -0.43 -31.35 -20.30
N GLU A 432 -1.56 -31.13 -19.64
CA GLU A 432 -2.22 -32.10 -18.76
C GLU A 432 -3.66 -32.29 -19.25
N PRO A 433 -3.92 -33.28 -20.13
CA PRO A 433 -5.26 -33.53 -20.65
C PRO A 433 -6.13 -34.21 -19.58
N ILE A 434 -6.65 -33.40 -18.67
CA ILE A 434 -7.60 -33.82 -17.64
C ILE A 434 -8.99 -33.86 -18.27
N ILE A 435 -9.72 -34.93 -18.02
CA ILE A 435 -11.11 -35.07 -18.46
C ILE A 435 -12.04 -34.70 -17.31
N ALA A 436 -13.06 -33.91 -17.62
CA ALA A 436 -14.10 -33.49 -16.67
C ALA A 436 -15.49 -33.49 -17.32
N GLY A 437 -16.52 -33.50 -16.47
CA GLY A 437 -17.89 -33.24 -16.88
C GLY A 437 -18.08 -31.74 -17.09
N LEU A 438 -18.80 -31.35 -18.14
CA LEU A 438 -18.96 -29.97 -18.57
C LEU A 438 -20.45 -29.66 -18.67
N ILE A 439 -20.96 -28.78 -17.80
CA ILE A 439 -22.37 -28.40 -17.79
C ILE A 439 -22.52 -26.98 -18.38
N GLU A 440 -23.31 -26.87 -19.44
CA GLU A 440 -23.68 -25.61 -20.07
C GLU A 440 -24.79 -24.96 -19.25
N MET A 441 -24.64 -23.66 -18.95
CA MET A 441 -25.60 -22.94 -18.13
C MET A 441 -25.63 -21.44 -18.43
N LYS A 442 -26.75 -20.84 -18.02
CA LYS A 442 -26.90 -19.40 -17.81
C LYS A 442 -27.60 -19.17 -16.48
N GLY A 443 -27.39 -18.03 -15.85
CA GLY A 443 -27.98 -17.78 -14.55
C GLY A 443 -28.18 -16.32 -14.24
N ASN A 444 -29.07 -16.07 -13.29
CA ASN A 444 -29.24 -14.79 -12.63
C ASN A 444 -29.00 -14.99 -11.13
N PHE A 445 -27.94 -14.37 -10.64
CA PHE A 445 -27.49 -14.52 -9.27
C PHE A 445 -27.86 -13.28 -8.46
N LYS A 446 -28.70 -13.49 -7.45
CA LYS A 446 -29.02 -12.54 -6.38
C LYS A 446 -28.09 -12.68 -5.19
N ASN A 447 -27.26 -13.71 -5.12
CA ASN A 447 -26.22 -13.88 -4.12
C ASN A 447 -24.84 -13.77 -4.77
N ILE A 448 -23.82 -13.56 -3.96
CA ILE A 448 -22.43 -13.66 -4.42
C ILE A 448 -22.16 -15.13 -4.68
N PHE A 449 -21.44 -15.48 -5.76
CA PHE A 449 -21.18 -16.89 -6.08
C PHE A 449 -19.72 -17.32 -5.84
N GLN A 450 -18.81 -16.40 -5.50
CA GLN A 450 -17.37 -16.68 -5.42
C GLN A 450 -16.99 -17.79 -4.44
N ARG A 451 -17.79 -17.98 -3.39
CA ARG A 451 -17.57 -18.99 -2.34
C ARG A 451 -18.66 -20.06 -2.29
N ASP A 452 -19.49 -20.13 -3.33
CA ASP A 452 -20.45 -21.21 -3.44
C ASP A 452 -19.72 -22.54 -3.60
N GLN A 453 -20.27 -23.59 -3.00
CA GLN A 453 -19.75 -24.95 -3.13
C GLN A 453 -20.81 -25.81 -3.79
N TRP A 454 -20.43 -26.43 -4.90
CA TRP A 454 -21.31 -27.29 -5.69
C TRP A 454 -20.74 -28.68 -5.84
N VAL A 455 -21.63 -29.66 -5.92
CA VAL A 455 -21.28 -31.03 -6.30
C VAL A 455 -22.29 -31.58 -7.27
N VAL A 456 -21.85 -32.52 -8.10
CA VAL A 456 -22.73 -33.38 -8.89
C VAL A 456 -22.69 -34.77 -8.27
N ARG A 457 -23.86 -35.36 -8.04
CA ARG A 457 -24.00 -36.76 -7.62
C ARG A 457 -24.50 -37.60 -8.80
N ASP A 458 -23.83 -38.70 -9.13
CA ASP A 458 -24.28 -39.62 -10.17
C ASP A 458 -25.34 -40.64 -9.67
N GLN A 459 -25.82 -41.51 -10.57
CA GLN A 459 -26.82 -42.54 -10.26
C GLN A 459 -26.35 -43.56 -9.20
N ASP A 460 -25.04 -43.73 -9.04
CA ASP A 460 -24.43 -44.67 -8.09
C ASP A 460 -24.16 -44.01 -6.72
N GLY A 461 -24.50 -42.71 -6.59
CA GLY A 461 -24.37 -41.93 -5.36
C GLY A 461 -23.00 -41.30 -5.15
N ARG A 462 -22.10 -41.36 -6.14
CA ARG A 462 -20.76 -40.76 -6.04
C ARG A 462 -20.85 -39.26 -6.29
N GLU A 463 -20.25 -38.47 -5.39
CA GLU A 463 -20.20 -37.01 -5.50
C GLU A 463 -18.89 -36.54 -6.14
N TYR A 464 -18.99 -35.56 -7.05
CA TYR A 464 -17.90 -34.92 -7.75
C TYR A 464 -17.98 -33.40 -7.50
N PRO A 465 -16.86 -32.72 -7.16
CA PRO A 465 -16.85 -31.27 -7.05
C PRO A 465 -17.22 -30.61 -8.38
N ALA A 466 -18.08 -29.59 -8.34
CA ALA A 466 -18.41 -28.77 -9.50
C ALA A 466 -17.92 -27.35 -9.27
N GLU A 467 -17.04 -26.88 -10.14
CA GLU A 467 -16.47 -25.54 -10.08
C GLU A 467 -17.12 -24.68 -11.14
N PHE A 468 -17.53 -23.47 -10.76
CA PHE A 468 -18.03 -22.51 -11.71
C PHE A 468 -16.90 -22.00 -12.62
N ARG A 469 -17.21 -21.80 -13.89
CA ARG A 469 -16.30 -21.18 -14.87
C ARG A 469 -17.05 -20.14 -15.70
N GLY A 470 -16.42 -18.97 -15.86
CA GLY A 470 -16.96 -17.86 -16.63
C GLY A 470 -16.69 -16.51 -15.97
N ALA A 471 -17.02 -15.43 -16.68
CA ALA A 471 -16.97 -14.07 -16.15
C ALA A 471 -18.39 -13.54 -15.94
N VAL A 472 -18.61 -12.87 -14.81
CA VAL A 472 -19.93 -12.29 -14.49
C VAL A 472 -19.93 -10.82 -14.83
N SER A 473 -20.91 -10.40 -15.62
CA SER A 473 -21.17 -8.99 -15.85
C SER A 473 -21.94 -8.43 -14.68
N GLY A 474 -21.24 -7.74 -13.77
CA GLY A 474 -21.89 -7.09 -12.63
C GLY A 474 -20.93 -6.70 -11.52
N SER A 475 -21.41 -5.81 -10.67
CA SER A 475 -20.74 -5.41 -9.44
C SER A 475 -20.86 -6.51 -8.38
N VAL A 476 -19.73 -6.97 -7.84
CA VAL A 476 -19.61 -7.93 -6.71
C VAL A 476 -19.78 -9.42 -7.08
N PHE A 477 -19.41 -9.85 -8.30
CA PHE A 477 -19.62 -11.26 -8.69
C PHE A 477 -21.10 -11.67 -8.51
N MET A 478 -22.01 -10.80 -8.96
CA MET A 478 -23.46 -10.98 -8.91
C MET A 478 -24.07 -10.53 -10.23
N GLY A 479 -25.30 -10.94 -10.50
CA GLY A 479 -26.05 -10.52 -11.68
C GLY A 479 -26.16 -11.61 -12.73
N GLU A 480 -26.22 -11.19 -14.00
CA GLU A 480 -26.50 -12.09 -15.12
C GLU A 480 -25.23 -12.76 -15.62
N ILE A 481 -25.27 -14.08 -15.72
CA ILE A 481 -24.29 -14.90 -16.42
C ILE A 481 -24.97 -15.36 -17.71
N LYS A 482 -24.44 -14.87 -18.82
CA LYS A 482 -24.88 -15.28 -20.15
C LYS A 482 -24.11 -16.53 -20.55
N GLU A 483 -24.79 -17.42 -21.25
CA GLU A 483 -24.19 -18.58 -21.87
C GLU A 483 -23.15 -18.11 -22.89
N ALA A 484 -21.87 -18.34 -22.63
CA ALA A 484 -20.79 -17.98 -23.52
C ALA A 484 -20.48 -19.17 -24.44
N SER A 485 -20.39 -18.91 -25.75
CA SER A 485 -20.11 -19.94 -26.75
C SER A 485 -18.80 -20.67 -26.42
N GLY A 486 -18.90 -21.94 -26.01
CA GLY A 486 -17.77 -22.80 -25.71
C GLY A 486 -17.24 -22.73 -24.27
N ASP A 487 -17.89 -22.01 -23.35
CA ASP A 487 -17.54 -22.01 -21.92
C ASP A 487 -18.56 -22.82 -21.11
N PRO A 488 -18.18 -23.96 -20.53
CA PRO A 488 -19.07 -24.73 -19.68
C PRO A 488 -19.19 -24.03 -18.33
N GLY A 489 -20.36 -23.48 -18.02
CA GLY A 489 -20.54 -22.71 -16.80
C GLY A 489 -20.24 -23.49 -15.52
N PHE A 490 -20.32 -24.83 -15.54
CA PHE A 490 -19.69 -25.68 -14.52
C PHE A 490 -18.73 -26.70 -15.11
N VAL A 491 -17.63 -26.93 -14.39
CA VAL A 491 -16.66 -28.01 -14.60
C VAL A 491 -16.76 -29.00 -13.42
N VAL A 492 -17.15 -30.23 -13.72
CA VAL A 492 -17.36 -31.32 -12.77
C VAL A 492 -16.09 -32.18 -12.69
N GLN A 493 -15.28 -31.92 -11.69
CA GLN A 493 -13.95 -32.48 -11.53
C GLN A 493 -13.96 -33.99 -11.32
N GLY A 494 -13.15 -34.71 -12.11
CA GLY A 494 -12.99 -36.16 -12.01
C GLY A 494 -14.16 -36.99 -12.59
N MET A 495 -15.15 -36.36 -13.21
CA MET A 495 -16.21 -37.06 -13.94
C MET A 495 -15.76 -37.37 -15.37
N THR A 496 -15.34 -38.62 -15.60
CA THR A 496 -14.78 -39.07 -16.89
C THR A 496 -15.77 -39.79 -17.79
N GLU A 497 -16.98 -40.05 -17.30
CA GLU A 497 -18.05 -40.72 -18.03
C GLU A 497 -19.36 -39.97 -17.78
N LEU A 498 -20.21 -39.89 -18.81
CA LEU A 498 -21.48 -39.17 -18.71
C LEU A 498 -22.50 -40.05 -18.00
N PRO A 499 -23.11 -39.61 -16.88
CA PRO A 499 -24.06 -40.42 -16.14
C PRO A 499 -25.41 -40.52 -16.86
N GLU A 500 -26.18 -41.58 -16.60
CA GLU A 500 -27.57 -41.66 -17.08
C GLU A 500 -28.47 -40.64 -16.36
N ARG A 501 -28.21 -40.45 -15.07
CA ARG A 501 -28.88 -39.45 -14.22
C ARG A 501 -27.88 -38.85 -13.27
N ALA A 502 -28.03 -37.56 -13.02
CA ALA A 502 -27.23 -36.86 -12.04
C ALA A 502 -28.09 -35.91 -11.21
N THR A 503 -27.59 -35.50 -10.06
CA THR A 503 -28.18 -34.43 -9.26
C THR A 503 -27.12 -33.35 -9.05
N LEU A 504 -27.38 -32.14 -9.51
CA LEU A 504 -26.58 -30.97 -9.13
C LEU A 504 -27.05 -30.50 -7.76
N ILE A 505 -26.12 -30.30 -6.83
CA ILE A 505 -26.40 -29.96 -5.44
C ILE A 505 -25.53 -28.77 -5.04
N ARG A 506 -26.16 -27.71 -4.53
CA ARG A 506 -25.46 -26.62 -3.85
C ARG A 506 -25.32 -26.95 -2.38
N LYS A 507 -24.09 -27.01 -1.88
CA LYS A 507 -23.75 -27.28 -0.48
C LYS A 507 -23.59 -26.00 0.33
N VAL A 508 -23.05 -24.94 -0.30
CA VAL A 508 -22.82 -23.63 0.33
C VAL A 508 -23.22 -22.52 -0.64
N THR A 509 -23.82 -21.46 -0.09
CA THR A 509 -24.14 -20.22 -0.80
C THR A 509 -23.53 -19.04 -0.08
N GLU A 510 -22.78 -18.18 -0.76
CA GLU A 510 -22.36 -16.88 -0.23
C GLU A 510 -23.56 -15.90 -0.24
N LYS A 511 -24.39 -16.01 0.81
CA LYS A 511 -25.66 -15.29 0.88
C LYS A 511 -25.40 -13.79 1.05
N TRP A 512 -25.96 -12.98 0.14
CA TRP A 512 -25.98 -11.53 0.25
C TRP A 512 -27.24 -11.06 0.99
N TYR A 513 -27.04 -10.14 1.93
CA TYR A 513 -28.08 -9.51 2.74
C TYR A 513 -28.11 -7.99 2.49
N PRO A 514 -28.90 -7.53 1.50
CA PRO A 514 -29.05 -6.10 1.18
C PRO A 514 -30.12 -5.40 2.02
N ASN A 515 -30.88 -6.13 2.82
CA ASN A 515 -32.03 -5.66 3.60
C ASN A 515 -31.59 -4.93 4.88
N VAL A 516 -30.62 -4.04 4.75
CA VAL A 516 -30.11 -3.19 5.82
C VAL A 516 -30.62 -1.77 5.62
N ASN A 517 -30.90 -1.08 6.71
CA ASN A 517 -31.25 0.34 6.68
C ASN A 517 -30.66 0.97 7.94
N TRP A 518 -29.36 1.22 7.90
CA TRP A 518 -28.64 1.77 9.03
C TRP A 518 -27.53 2.70 8.58
N SER A 519 -27.56 3.89 9.15
CA SER A 519 -26.56 4.93 8.95
C SER A 519 -26.54 5.81 10.18
N PHE A 520 -25.40 6.45 10.45
CA PHE A 520 -25.28 7.42 11.54
C PHE A 520 -24.16 8.43 11.24
N GLU A 521 -24.26 9.61 11.82
CA GLU A 521 -23.22 10.64 11.71
C GLU A 521 -22.00 10.24 12.54
N LEU A 522 -20.82 10.25 11.92
CA LEU A 522 -19.57 10.08 12.65
C LEU A 522 -19.35 11.30 13.56
N PRO A 523 -18.91 11.11 14.81
CA PRO A 523 -18.56 12.24 15.66
C PRO A 523 -17.43 13.04 15.03
N MET A 524 -17.58 14.37 14.98
CA MET A 524 -16.55 15.27 14.46
C MET A 524 -15.23 15.05 15.21
N GLY A 525 -14.19 14.71 14.46
CA GLY A 525 -12.84 14.51 14.95
C GLY A 525 -12.16 15.81 15.35
N LYS A 526 -10.96 15.66 15.90
CA LYS A 526 -10.02 16.77 16.07
C LYS A 526 -8.87 16.57 15.09
N PRO A 527 -8.31 17.65 14.52
CA PRO A 527 -7.09 17.54 13.74
C PRO A 527 -5.93 17.09 14.64
N ILE A 528 -4.97 16.39 14.05
CA ILE A 528 -3.69 16.11 14.72
C ILE A 528 -2.92 17.44 14.88
N PRO A 529 -2.31 17.68 16.05
CA PRO A 529 -1.43 18.83 16.24
C PRO A 529 -0.34 18.91 15.16
N GLY A 530 -0.25 20.05 14.46
CA GLY A 530 0.67 20.26 13.34
C GLY A 530 0.09 19.96 11.95
N LEU A 531 -1.17 19.50 11.87
CA LEU A 531 -1.89 19.25 10.61
C LEU A 531 -3.23 20.03 10.52
N GLU A 532 -3.43 21.06 11.34
CA GLU A 532 -4.73 21.75 11.48
C GLU A 532 -5.18 22.49 10.21
N ASN A 533 -4.23 22.90 9.37
CA ASN A 533 -4.50 23.66 8.13
C ASN A 533 -4.03 22.91 6.88
N VAL A 534 -3.73 21.62 7.01
CA VAL A 534 -3.34 20.78 5.88
C VAL A 534 -4.61 20.21 5.26
N ASP A 535 -4.81 20.44 3.97
CA ASP A 535 -5.80 19.72 3.18
C ASP A 535 -5.08 18.57 2.45
N PRO A 536 -5.24 17.30 2.88
CA PRO A 536 -4.55 16.19 2.27
C PRO A 536 -5.03 15.88 0.84
N GLU A 537 -6.16 16.46 0.41
CA GLU A 537 -6.62 16.39 -0.98
C GLU A 537 -5.89 17.39 -1.88
N SER A 538 -5.40 18.51 -1.32
CA SER A 538 -4.61 19.50 -2.05
C SER A 538 -3.25 18.99 -2.55
N TYR A 539 -2.75 17.89 -1.98
CA TYR A 539 -1.55 17.19 -2.48
C TYR A 539 -1.70 16.74 -3.96
N TRP A 540 -2.95 16.60 -4.44
CA TRP A 540 -3.26 16.13 -5.79
C TRP A 540 -3.80 17.24 -6.71
N SER A 541 -4.11 18.42 -6.17
CA SER A 541 -4.60 19.56 -6.95
C SER A 541 -3.44 20.37 -7.55
N SER A 542 -2.61 19.73 -8.36
CA SER A 542 -1.82 20.46 -9.34
C SER A 542 -2.68 20.66 -10.58
N GLU A 543 -3.51 21.70 -10.60
CA GLU A 543 -3.75 22.37 -11.87
C GLU A 543 -2.39 22.86 -12.35
N THR A 544 -1.84 22.16 -13.35
CA THR A 544 -0.71 22.63 -14.15
C THR A 544 -0.99 24.05 -14.64
N PRO A 545 -0.10 25.04 -14.40
CA PRO A 545 0.01 26.17 -15.31
C PRO A 545 0.54 25.74 -16.69
#